data_AF-X0X651-F1
#
_entry.id   AF-X0X651-F1
#
_cell.length_a   1.000
_cell.length_b   1.000
_cell.length_c   1.000
_cell.angle_alpha   90.00
_cell.angle_beta   90.00
_cell.angle_gamma   90.00
#
_symmetry.space_group_name_H-M   'P 1'
#
loop_
_entity.id
_entity.type
_entity.pdbx_description
1 polymer ?
#
loop_
_entity_poly.entity_id
_entity_poly.type
_entity_poly.pdbx_seq_one_letter_code
_entity_poly.pdbx_strand_id
1 'polypeptide(L)'
;MIDLIALGVKEIFQPYPLILLFLGTVAGIVVGCIPGFTITMGAALALPLTFGMTSIQGLSVMLGVLVGGLAGGQISGILLGIPGTPSSVATVFDGHPMAKRGEPGTALCLGIWASFFGGLISALILMFFTPPLADIALKFGPWEFFSLVAFGLTIIASLSGKSLLKGIIAGLLGLVSTLFGTDPMTGVLRFDFGLHGLSGGFSFLPVLIGLFAFSQLMSNLERKEGAG
;
A
#
# COMPACT_ATOMS: atom_id res chain seq x y z
N MET A 1 -0.04 12.28 -23.75
CA MET A 1 -0.95 11.80 -22.69
C MET A 1 -1.93 10.76 -23.24
N ILE A 2 -2.72 11.08 -24.27
CA ILE A 2 -3.68 10.15 -24.88
C ILE A 2 -3.00 8.88 -25.40
N ASP A 3 -1.82 8.98 -26.01
CA ASP A 3 -1.08 7.81 -26.50
C ASP A 3 -0.62 6.88 -25.37
N LEU A 4 -0.23 7.45 -24.22
CA LEU A 4 0.15 6.66 -23.04
C LEU A 4 -1.06 5.96 -22.43
N ILE A 5 -2.24 6.60 -22.45
CA ILE A 5 -3.49 5.98 -22.02
C ILE A 5 -3.85 4.84 -22.96
N ALA A 6 -3.80 5.07 -24.27
CA ALA A 6 -4.08 4.04 -25.27
C ALA A 6 -3.11 2.85 -25.15
N LEU A 7 -1.84 3.11 -24.87
CA LEU A 7 -0.85 2.07 -24.58
C LEU A 7 -1.21 1.30 -23.31
N GLY A 8 -1.52 1.99 -22.20
CA GLY A 8 -1.91 1.34 -20.95
C GLY A 8 -3.16 0.46 -21.09
N VAL A 9 -4.16 0.92 -21.84
CA VAL A 9 -5.35 0.13 -22.18
C VAL A 9 -4.94 -1.10 -22.99
N LYS A 10 -4.10 -0.95 -24.02
CA LYS A 10 -3.64 -2.10 -24.81
C LYS A 10 -2.89 -3.14 -23.97
N GLU A 11 -2.03 -2.70 -23.07
CA GLU A 11 -1.22 -3.58 -22.21
C GLU A 11 -2.08 -4.31 -21.17
N ILE A 12 -3.03 -3.64 -20.52
CA ILE A 12 -3.88 -4.28 -19.51
C ILE A 12 -4.83 -5.30 -20.14
N PHE A 13 -5.31 -5.07 -21.37
CA PHE A 13 -6.20 -5.99 -22.08
C PHE A 13 -5.51 -7.23 -22.64
N GLN A 14 -4.19 -7.39 -22.42
CA GLN A 14 -3.53 -8.65 -22.71
C GLN A 14 -3.99 -9.74 -21.74
N PRO A 15 -4.11 -11.01 -22.19
CA PRO A 15 -4.64 -12.09 -21.36
C PRO A 15 -3.86 -12.31 -20.04
N TYR A 16 -2.53 -12.18 -20.08
CA TYR A 16 -1.70 -12.50 -18.93
C TYR A 16 -1.78 -11.44 -17.80
N PRO A 17 -1.60 -10.13 -18.07
CA PRO A 17 -1.91 -9.08 -17.08
C PRO A 17 -3.33 -9.14 -16.52
N LEU A 18 -4.34 -9.45 -17.34
CA LEU A 18 -5.73 -9.62 -16.89
C LEU A 18 -5.88 -10.76 -15.88
N ILE A 19 -5.25 -11.91 -16.12
CA ILE A 19 -5.27 -13.04 -15.17
C ILE A 19 -4.58 -12.65 -13.87
N LEU A 20 -3.43 -11.98 -13.93
CA LEU A 20 -2.71 -11.52 -12.75
C LEU A 20 -3.51 -10.47 -11.97
N LEU A 21 -4.17 -9.55 -12.65
CA LEU A 21 -5.06 -8.56 -12.05
C LEU A 21 -6.24 -9.25 -11.34
N PHE A 22 -6.85 -10.24 -11.99
CA PHE A 22 -7.95 -11.02 -11.43
C PHE A 22 -7.50 -11.79 -10.17
N LEU A 23 -6.38 -12.53 -10.25
CA LEU A 23 -5.83 -13.27 -9.11
C LEU A 23 -5.43 -12.35 -7.97
N GLY A 24 -4.78 -11.22 -8.28
CA GLY A 24 -4.45 -10.18 -7.31
C GLY A 24 -5.70 -9.62 -6.64
N THR A 25 -6.77 -9.37 -7.40
CA THR A 25 -8.05 -8.89 -6.87
C THR A 25 -8.70 -9.90 -5.94
N VAL A 26 -8.75 -11.17 -6.33
CA VAL A 26 -9.28 -12.25 -5.47
C VAL A 26 -8.47 -12.37 -4.18
N ALA A 27 -7.13 -12.41 -4.29
CA ALA A 27 -6.25 -12.45 -3.13
C ALA A 27 -6.46 -11.23 -2.22
N GLY A 28 -6.58 -10.04 -2.83
CA GLY A 28 -6.91 -8.79 -2.12
C GLY A 28 -8.22 -8.88 -1.35
N ILE A 29 -9.30 -9.37 -1.99
CA ILE A 29 -10.61 -9.53 -1.33
C ILE A 29 -10.49 -10.46 -0.13
N VAL A 30 -9.89 -11.63 -0.30
CA VAL A 30 -9.71 -12.61 0.79
C VAL A 30 -8.96 -11.99 1.95
N VAL A 31 -7.86 -11.31 1.65
CA VAL A 31 -7.03 -10.61 2.64
C VAL A 31 -7.81 -9.51 3.35
N GLY A 32 -8.54 -8.68 2.61
CA GLY A 32 -9.33 -7.56 3.17
C GLY A 32 -10.53 -8.02 4.00
N CYS A 33 -11.07 -9.21 3.73
CA CYS A 33 -12.16 -9.77 4.54
C CYS A 33 -11.72 -10.19 5.94
N ILE A 34 -10.42 -10.38 6.20
CA ILE A 34 -9.90 -10.78 7.51
C ILE A 34 -9.85 -9.54 8.42
N PRO A 35 -10.69 -9.45 9.48
CA PRO A 35 -10.69 -8.29 10.37
C PRO A 35 -9.33 -8.13 11.05
N GLY A 36 -8.81 -6.90 11.07
CA GLY A 36 -7.49 -6.61 11.62
C GLY A 36 -6.32 -6.86 10.67
N PHE A 37 -6.56 -7.44 9.48
CA PHE A 37 -5.57 -7.52 8.42
C PHE A 37 -5.69 -6.29 7.51
N THR A 38 -4.67 -5.42 7.53
CA THR A 38 -4.73 -4.17 6.78
C THR A 38 -4.44 -4.39 5.29
N ILE A 39 -5.02 -3.54 4.45
CA ILE A 39 -4.74 -3.52 3.01
C ILE A 39 -3.26 -3.24 2.74
N THR A 40 -2.64 -2.41 3.58
CA THR A 40 -1.21 -2.12 3.54
C THR A 40 -0.37 -3.38 3.75
N MET A 41 -0.80 -4.28 4.66
CA MET A 41 -0.15 -5.58 4.85
C MET A 41 -0.34 -6.49 3.63
N GLY A 42 -1.52 -6.46 3.00
CA GLY A 42 -1.77 -7.22 1.77
C GLY A 42 -0.86 -6.80 0.62
N ALA A 43 -0.77 -5.49 0.37
CA ALA A 43 0.12 -4.93 -0.64
C ALA A 43 1.61 -5.20 -0.33
N ALA A 44 1.99 -5.11 0.94
CA ALA A 44 3.34 -5.43 1.40
C ALA A 44 3.74 -6.88 1.12
N LEU A 45 2.84 -7.84 1.34
CA LEU A 45 3.10 -9.26 1.06
C LEU A 45 3.10 -9.56 -0.44
N ALA A 46 2.32 -8.82 -1.23
CA ALA A 46 2.27 -8.98 -2.68
C ALA A 46 3.53 -8.45 -3.37
N LEU A 47 4.13 -7.37 -2.84
CA LEU A 47 5.26 -6.67 -3.44
C LEU A 47 6.46 -7.58 -3.78
N PRO A 48 6.95 -8.46 -2.87
CA PRO A 48 7.97 -9.46 -3.19
C PRO A 48 7.68 -10.33 -4.42
N LEU A 49 6.42 -10.71 -4.61
CA LEU A 49 6.01 -11.57 -5.72
C LEU A 49 6.10 -10.85 -7.08
N THR A 50 6.16 -9.52 -7.07
CA THR A 50 6.19 -8.70 -8.28
C THR A 50 7.59 -8.39 -8.81
N PHE A 51 8.65 -8.65 -8.04
CA PHE A 51 10.01 -8.29 -8.48
C PHE A 51 10.57 -9.15 -9.61
N GLY A 52 10.06 -10.38 -9.77
CA GLY A 52 10.36 -11.21 -10.95
C GLY A 52 9.48 -10.90 -12.17
N MET A 53 8.53 -9.98 -12.05
CA MET A 53 7.54 -9.68 -13.08
C MET A 53 7.94 -8.45 -13.91
N THR A 54 7.37 -8.33 -15.10
CA THR A 54 7.47 -7.06 -15.85
C THR A 54 6.71 -5.96 -15.12
N SER A 55 7.01 -4.69 -15.38
CA SER A 55 6.37 -3.55 -14.70
C SER A 55 4.83 -3.60 -14.81
N ILE A 56 4.28 -3.97 -15.97
CA ILE A 56 2.84 -4.08 -16.19
C ILE A 56 2.23 -5.21 -15.35
N GLN A 57 2.89 -6.36 -15.31
CA GLN A 57 2.45 -7.52 -14.54
C GLN A 57 2.49 -7.24 -13.04
N GLY A 58 3.59 -6.67 -12.54
CA GLY A 58 3.74 -6.30 -11.14
C GLY A 58 2.72 -5.26 -10.70
N LEU A 59 2.52 -4.21 -11.50
CA LEU A 59 1.48 -3.20 -11.23
C LEU A 59 0.07 -3.81 -11.25
N SER A 60 -0.21 -4.76 -12.16
CA SER A 60 -1.50 -5.46 -12.23
C SER A 60 -1.79 -6.23 -10.95
N VAL A 61 -0.82 -6.98 -10.42
CA VAL A 61 -0.96 -7.71 -9.15
C VAL A 61 -1.14 -6.73 -7.99
N MET A 62 -0.28 -5.70 -7.89
CA MET A 62 -0.34 -4.73 -6.79
C MET A 62 -1.67 -3.97 -6.76
N LEU A 63 -2.14 -3.49 -7.92
CA LEU A 63 -3.44 -2.82 -8.04
C LEU A 63 -4.59 -3.77 -7.71
N GLY A 64 -4.54 -5.01 -8.21
CA GLY A 64 -5.51 -6.04 -7.87
C GLY A 64 -5.62 -6.25 -6.37
N VAL A 65 -4.50 -6.49 -5.69
CA VAL A 65 -4.48 -6.71 -4.23
C VAL A 65 -4.98 -5.48 -3.47
N LEU A 66 -4.61 -4.27 -3.90
CA LEU A 66 -4.96 -3.03 -3.22
C LEU A 66 -6.46 -2.69 -3.38
N VAL A 67 -6.98 -2.76 -4.61
CA VAL A 67 -8.41 -2.52 -4.91
C VAL A 67 -9.28 -3.65 -4.35
N GLY A 68 -8.85 -4.90 -4.53
CA GLY A 68 -9.49 -6.07 -3.96
C GLY A 68 -9.54 -6.01 -2.43
N GLY A 69 -8.45 -5.58 -1.78
CA GLY A 69 -8.40 -5.38 -0.33
C GLY A 69 -9.37 -4.31 0.17
N LEU A 70 -9.53 -3.20 -0.57
CA LEU A 70 -10.53 -2.18 -0.27
C LEU A 70 -11.95 -2.74 -0.37
N ALA A 71 -12.20 -3.59 -1.37
CA ALA A 71 -13.46 -4.32 -1.52
C ALA A 71 -13.66 -5.42 -0.45
N GLY A 72 -12.60 -6.08 0.00
CA GLY A 72 -12.67 -7.07 1.08
C GLY A 72 -13.02 -6.44 2.44
N GLY A 73 -12.45 -5.26 2.73
CA GLY A 73 -12.65 -4.56 4.00
C GLY A 73 -14.08 -4.04 4.21
N GLN A 74 -14.78 -3.69 3.13
CA GLN A 74 -16.21 -3.37 3.21
C GLN A 74 -17.08 -4.60 3.47
N ILE A 75 -16.70 -5.79 3.00
CA ILE A 75 -17.46 -7.03 3.25
C ILE A 75 -17.44 -7.34 4.76
N SER A 76 -16.26 -7.33 5.38
CA SER A 76 -16.13 -7.55 6.83
C SER A 76 -16.82 -6.43 7.63
N GLY A 77 -16.69 -5.17 7.18
CA GLY A 77 -17.39 -4.04 7.78
C GLY A 77 -18.91 -4.18 7.75
N ILE A 78 -19.50 -4.51 6.61
CA ILE A 78 -20.96 -4.62 6.43
C ILE A 78 -21.50 -5.83 7.20
N LEU A 79 -20.90 -7.00 7.02
CA LEU A 79 -21.44 -8.24 7.59
C LEU A 79 -21.17 -8.38 9.09
N LEU A 80 -19.96 -8.02 9.54
CA LEU A 80 -19.52 -8.24 10.92
C LEU A 80 -19.56 -6.97 11.78
N GLY A 81 -19.70 -5.80 11.18
CA GLY A 81 -19.65 -4.52 11.90
C GLY A 81 -18.25 -4.12 12.36
N ILE A 82 -17.21 -4.81 11.85
CA ILE A 82 -15.81 -4.59 12.22
C ILE A 82 -15.08 -4.05 10.97
N PRO A 83 -14.85 -2.73 10.87
CA PRO A 83 -14.22 -2.14 9.68
C PRO A 83 -12.75 -2.54 9.59
N GLY A 84 -12.33 -3.02 8.41
CA GLY A 84 -10.92 -3.35 8.12
C GLY A 84 -10.04 -2.12 7.85
N THR A 85 -10.63 -0.97 7.50
CA THR A 85 -9.92 0.29 7.29
C THR A 85 -10.67 1.48 7.87
N PRO A 86 -9.96 2.58 8.20
CA PRO A 86 -10.61 3.83 8.61
C PRO A 86 -11.60 4.37 7.58
N SER A 87 -11.29 4.22 6.28
CA SER A 87 -12.18 4.64 5.18
C SER A 87 -13.48 3.84 5.11
N SER A 88 -13.49 2.59 5.59
CA SER A 88 -14.68 1.73 5.57
C SER A 88 -15.63 1.99 6.73
N VAL A 89 -15.23 2.78 7.73
CA VAL A 89 -16.08 3.10 8.91
C VAL A 89 -17.39 3.76 8.47
N ALA A 90 -17.33 4.68 7.51
CA ALA A 90 -18.52 5.31 6.96
C ALA A 90 -19.48 4.29 6.32
N THR A 91 -18.95 3.29 5.61
CA THR A 91 -19.73 2.20 5.02
C THR A 91 -20.40 1.33 6.08
N VAL A 92 -19.78 1.15 7.25
CA VAL A 92 -20.37 0.38 8.36
C VAL A 92 -21.61 1.06 8.93
N PHE A 93 -21.63 2.40 8.98
CA PHE A 93 -22.75 3.15 9.56
C PHE A 93 -24.09 2.87 8.86
N ASP A 94 -24.08 2.70 7.54
CA ASP A 94 -25.29 2.38 6.78
C ASP A 94 -25.42 0.88 6.51
N GLY A 95 -24.32 0.23 6.10
CA GLY A 95 -24.32 -1.14 5.62
C GLY A 95 -24.52 -2.19 6.69
N HIS A 96 -23.96 -2.01 7.90
CA HIS A 96 -24.13 -2.99 8.97
C HIS A 96 -25.56 -3.04 9.52
N PRO A 97 -26.25 -1.90 9.75
CA PRO A 97 -27.68 -1.90 10.04
C PRO A 97 -28.52 -2.57 8.94
N MET A 98 -28.22 -2.35 7.65
CA MET A 98 -28.91 -3.02 6.54
C MET A 98 -28.73 -4.54 6.59
N ALA A 99 -27.50 -5.02 6.80
CA ALA A 99 -27.22 -6.44 6.96
C ALA A 99 -28.00 -7.05 8.14
N LYS A 100 -28.08 -6.35 9.27
CA LYS A 100 -28.87 -6.75 10.45
C LYS A 100 -30.38 -6.78 10.20
N ARG A 101 -30.89 -5.97 9.26
CA ARG A 101 -32.30 -5.99 8.83
C ARG A 101 -32.62 -7.13 7.85
N GLY A 102 -31.66 -8.00 7.55
CA GLY A 102 -31.85 -9.11 6.62
C GLY A 102 -31.58 -8.76 5.16
N GLU A 103 -30.95 -7.61 4.89
CA GLU A 103 -30.62 -7.13 3.53
C GLU A 103 -29.10 -7.10 3.23
N PRO A 104 -28.30 -8.13 3.59
CA PRO A 104 -26.85 -8.08 3.43
C PRO A 104 -26.42 -7.96 1.96
N GLY A 105 -27.14 -8.62 1.05
CA GLY A 105 -26.85 -8.55 -0.39
C GLY A 105 -27.03 -7.14 -0.96
N THR A 106 -28.11 -6.47 -0.58
CA THR A 106 -28.38 -5.08 -0.98
C THR A 106 -27.31 -4.14 -0.44
N ALA A 107 -26.95 -4.30 0.83
CA ALA A 107 -25.90 -3.49 1.47
C ALA A 107 -24.54 -3.64 0.76
N LEU A 108 -24.14 -4.89 0.46
CA LEU A 108 -22.90 -5.17 -0.26
C LEU A 108 -22.92 -4.60 -1.68
N CYS A 109 -24.03 -4.75 -2.40
CA CYS A 109 -24.16 -4.27 -3.77
C CYS A 109 -24.04 -2.73 -3.82
N LEU A 110 -24.73 -2.02 -2.91
CA LEU A 110 -24.62 -0.56 -2.80
C LEU A 110 -23.19 -0.12 -2.48
N GLY A 111 -22.52 -0.81 -1.54
CA GLY A 111 -21.12 -0.52 -1.18
C GLY A 111 -20.15 -0.69 -2.35
N ILE A 112 -20.29 -1.79 -3.10
CA ILE A 112 -19.45 -2.09 -4.26
C ILE A 112 -19.68 -1.05 -5.37
N TRP A 113 -20.93 -0.72 -5.69
CA TRP A 113 -21.22 0.27 -6.73
C TRP A 113 -20.75 1.67 -6.34
N ALA A 114 -20.96 2.09 -5.09
CA ALA A 114 -20.44 3.36 -4.60
C ALA A 114 -18.90 3.41 -4.70
N SER A 115 -18.23 2.31 -4.35
CA SER A 115 -16.76 2.19 -4.46
C SER A 115 -16.29 2.20 -5.92
N PHE A 116 -17.01 1.55 -6.83
CA PHE A 116 -16.71 1.52 -8.25
C PHE A 116 -16.75 2.92 -8.86
N PHE A 117 -17.85 3.66 -8.66
CA PHE A 117 -17.98 5.02 -9.18
C PHE A 117 -17.01 5.99 -8.48
N GLY A 118 -16.85 5.89 -7.16
CA GLY A 118 -15.87 6.70 -6.43
C GLY A 118 -14.44 6.46 -6.91
N GLY A 119 -14.07 5.20 -7.16
CA GLY A 119 -12.77 4.82 -7.73
C GLY A 119 -12.57 5.33 -9.15
N LEU A 120 -13.59 5.23 -10.02
CA LEU A 120 -13.53 5.72 -11.39
C LEU A 120 -13.37 7.25 -11.45
N ILE A 121 -14.16 7.98 -10.65
CA ILE A 121 -14.07 9.45 -10.55
C ILE A 121 -12.70 9.86 -10.01
N SER A 122 -12.23 9.21 -8.94
CA SER A 122 -10.89 9.40 -8.37
C SER A 122 -9.79 9.22 -9.40
N ALA A 123 -9.83 8.13 -10.17
CA ALA A 123 -8.83 7.83 -11.20
C ALA A 123 -8.82 8.89 -12.31
N LEU A 124 -9.98 9.37 -12.75
CA LEU A 124 -10.08 10.44 -13.74
C LEU A 124 -9.52 11.76 -13.21
N ILE A 125 -9.89 12.16 -12.00
CA ILE A 125 -9.36 13.37 -11.36
C ILE A 125 -7.83 13.27 -11.24
N LEU A 126 -7.32 12.15 -10.74
CA LEU A 126 -5.88 11.92 -10.63
C LEU A 126 -5.20 12.03 -11.99
N MET A 127 -5.75 11.40 -13.03
CA MET A 127 -5.21 11.43 -14.39
C MET A 127 -5.04 12.85 -14.93
N PHE A 128 -6.02 13.74 -14.73
CA PHE A 128 -5.96 15.12 -15.21
C PHE A 128 -5.10 16.04 -14.33
N PHE A 129 -5.04 15.78 -13.02
CA PHE A 129 -4.27 16.60 -12.09
C PHE A 129 -2.79 16.16 -11.96
N THR A 130 -2.43 14.96 -12.40
CA THR A 130 -1.05 14.46 -12.32
C THR A 130 -0.06 15.31 -13.12
N PRO A 131 -0.30 15.71 -14.39
CA PRO A 131 0.65 16.51 -15.16
C PRO A 131 1.06 17.84 -14.51
N PRO A 132 0.14 18.73 -14.07
CA PRO A 132 0.54 19.97 -13.41
C PRO A 132 1.25 19.71 -12.08
N LEU A 133 0.91 18.63 -11.38
CA LEU A 133 1.62 18.23 -10.15
C LEU A 133 3.06 17.79 -10.45
N ALA A 134 3.28 17.08 -11.55
CA ALA A 134 4.61 16.68 -12.01
C ALA A 134 5.47 17.89 -12.40
N ASP A 135 4.90 18.88 -13.10
CA ASP A 135 5.62 20.11 -13.46
C ASP A 135 6.09 20.92 -12.23
N ILE A 136 5.30 20.87 -11.14
CA ILE A 136 5.69 21.46 -9.86
C ILE A 136 6.81 20.62 -9.21
N ALA A 137 6.66 19.29 -9.17
CA ALA A 137 7.64 18.39 -8.57
C ALA A 137 9.02 18.47 -9.25
N LEU A 138 9.06 18.65 -10.57
CA LEU A 138 10.32 18.79 -11.33
C LEU A 138 11.10 20.07 -10.99
N LYS A 139 10.45 21.07 -10.38
CA LYS A 139 11.10 22.32 -9.94
C LYS A 139 11.66 22.22 -8.52
N PHE A 140 11.48 21.09 -7.85
CA PHE A 140 11.95 20.92 -6.47
C PHE A 140 13.47 20.89 -6.44
N GLY A 141 14.06 21.75 -5.61
CA GLY A 141 15.47 21.75 -5.30
C GLY A 141 15.75 21.03 -3.97
N PRO A 142 17.01 21.09 -3.52
CA PRO A 142 17.44 20.43 -2.28
C PRO A 142 16.63 20.85 -1.04
N TRP A 143 16.23 22.12 -0.96
CA TRP A 143 15.44 22.64 0.16
C TRP A 143 14.02 22.08 0.17
N GLU A 144 13.36 22.04 -0.99
CA GLU A 144 12.02 21.48 -1.15
C GLU A 144 12.01 19.97 -0.86
N PHE A 145 13.02 19.24 -1.34
CA PHE A 145 13.18 17.82 -1.00
C PHE A 145 13.43 17.61 0.50
N PHE A 146 14.27 18.43 1.14
CA PHE A 146 14.50 18.35 2.58
C PHE A 146 13.20 18.59 3.36
N SER A 147 12.47 19.66 3.04
CA SER A 147 11.19 19.98 3.68
C SER A 147 10.16 18.89 3.45
N LEU A 148 10.11 18.28 2.26
CA LEU A 148 9.18 17.20 1.95
C LEU A 148 9.51 15.91 2.71
N VAL A 149 10.79 15.55 2.84
CA VAL A 149 11.22 14.40 3.65
C VAL A 149 10.94 14.66 5.13
N ALA A 150 11.27 15.86 5.65
CA ALA A 150 10.97 16.24 7.02
C ALA A 150 9.46 16.18 7.29
N PHE A 151 8.64 16.71 6.38
CA PHE A 151 7.19 16.62 6.45
C PHE A 151 6.70 15.16 6.45
N GLY A 152 7.23 14.31 5.58
CA GLY A 152 6.93 12.87 5.58
C GLY A 152 7.26 12.19 6.92
N LEU A 153 8.42 12.51 7.52
CA LEU A 153 8.80 12.02 8.85
C LEU A 153 7.82 12.51 9.93
N THR A 154 7.35 13.75 9.86
CA THR A 154 6.32 14.24 10.82
C THR A 154 5.00 13.49 10.70
N ILE A 155 4.61 13.08 9.49
CA ILE A 155 3.41 12.24 9.27
C ILE A 155 3.62 10.83 9.82
N ILE A 156 4.79 10.22 9.57
CA ILE A 156 5.10 8.89 10.14
C ILE A 156 5.09 8.94 11.67
N ALA A 157 5.66 10.00 12.23
CA ALA A 157 5.66 10.25 13.66
C ALA A 157 4.23 10.40 14.20
N SER A 158 3.36 11.15 13.50
CA SER A 158 1.96 11.34 13.93
C SER A 158 1.13 10.06 13.83
N LEU A 159 1.46 9.15 12.90
CA LEU A 159 0.77 7.87 12.74
C LEU A 159 1.22 6.80 13.76
N SER A 160 2.31 7.04 14.50
CA SER A 160 2.90 6.06 15.43
C SER A 160 2.11 5.85 16.75
N GLY A 161 0.85 6.31 16.79
CA GLY A 161 -0.12 6.00 17.84
C GLY A 161 0.36 6.37 19.23
N LYS A 162 0.40 5.38 20.15
CA LYS A 162 0.67 5.59 21.58
C LYS A 162 2.13 5.95 21.90
N SER A 163 3.07 5.85 20.96
CA SER A 163 4.49 6.12 21.23
C SER A 163 5.18 6.83 20.07
N LEU A 164 5.05 8.16 20.06
CA LEU A 164 5.72 9.08 19.13
C LEU A 164 7.22 8.81 19.04
N LEU A 165 7.86 8.56 20.19
CA LEU A 165 9.31 8.30 20.27
C LEU A 165 9.71 7.05 19.49
N LYS A 166 8.95 5.94 19.59
CA LYS A 166 9.22 4.71 18.84
C LYS A 166 9.07 4.93 17.34
N GLY A 167 8.08 5.72 16.94
CA GLY A 167 7.86 6.12 15.54
C GLY A 167 9.04 6.89 14.94
N ILE A 168 9.50 7.91 15.65
CA ILE A 168 10.64 8.72 15.24
C ILE A 168 11.91 7.88 15.16
N ILE A 169 12.17 7.02 16.16
CA ILE A 169 13.32 6.11 16.15
C ILE A 169 13.27 5.18 14.94
N ALA A 170 12.12 4.55 14.67
CA ALA A 170 11.96 3.66 13.51
C ALA A 170 12.15 4.40 12.17
N GLY A 171 11.62 5.62 12.06
CA GLY A 171 11.81 6.48 10.88
C GLY A 171 13.27 6.87 10.66
N LEU A 172 13.97 7.27 11.74
CA LEU A 172 15.41 7.59 11.68
C LEU A 172 16.26 6.36 11.34
N LEU A 173 15.96 5.20 11.90
CA LEU A 173 16.65 3.95 11.57
C LEU A 173 16.45 3.58 10.09
N GLY A 174 15.24 3.75 9.57
CA GLY A 174 14.97 3.58 8.14
C GLY A 174 15.79 4.55 7.28
N LEU A 175 15.83 5.82 7.65
CA LEU A 175 16.57 6.85 6.92
C LEU A 175 18.08 6.61 6.96
N VAL A 176 18.64 6.20 8.10
CA VAL A 176 20.06 5.83 8.21
C VAL A 176 20.36 4.59 7.36
N SER A 177 19.46 3.61 7.32
CA SER A 177 19.64 2.39 6.52
C SER A 177 19.72 2.70 5.02
N THR A 178 18.97 3.69 4.52
CA THR A 178 19.02 4.07 3.09
C THR A 178 20.22 4.92 2.70
N LEU A 179 21.02 5.39 3.67
CA LEU A 179 22.26 6.12 3.38
C LEU A 179 23.40 5.20 2.92
N PHE A 180 23.31 3.89 3.18
CA PHE A 180 24.32 2.92 2.77
C PHE A 180 24.18 2.59 1.28
N GLY A 181 25.28 2.68 0.55
CA GLY A 181 25.38 2.30 -0.86
C GLY A 181 25.50 3.48 -1.81
N THR A 182 25.20 3.23 -3.07
CA THR A 182 25.33 4.21 -4.15
C THR A 182 24.11 5.12 -4.17
N ASP A 183 24.31 6.45 -4.13
CA ASP A 183 23.23 7.41 -4.31
C ASP A 183 22.63 7.29 -5.73
N PRO A 184 21.33 6.98 -5.88
CA PRO A 184 20.70 6.82 -7.19
C PRO A 184 20.67 8.11 -8.02
N MET A 185 20.81 9.30 -7.40
CA MET A 185 20.78 10.59 -8.10
C MET A 185 22.17 11.04 -8.56
N THR A 186 23.19 10.84 -7.72
CA THR A 186 24.54 11.37 -7.98
C THR A 186 25.57 10.30 -8.33
N GLY A 187 25.26 9.02 -8.12
CA GLY A 187 26.19 7.90 -8.34
C GLY A 187 27.32 7.82 -7.31
N VAL A 188 27.31 8.65 -6.27
CA VAL A 188 28.35 8.70 -5.24
C VAL A 188 28.09 7.61 -4.19
N LEU A 189 29.14 6.87 -3.84
CA LEU A 189 29.10 5.90 -2.75
C LEU A 189 29.02 6.61 -1.39
N ARG A 190 28.09 6.14 -0.55
CA ARG A 190 27.85 6.66 0.80
C ARG A 190 27.91 5.51 1.80
N PHE A 191 28.67 5.70 2.87
CA PHE A 191 28.77 4.75 3.99
C PHE A 191 29.09 3.30 3.57
N ASP A 192 29.87 3.08 2.51
CA ASP A 192 30.25 1.73 2.05
C ASP A 192 31.41 1.14 2.87
N PHE A 193 32.16 1.98 3.58
CA PHE A 193 33.30 1.63 4.44
C PHE A 193 34.34 0.72 3.76
N GLY A 194 34.45 0.79 2.42
CA GLY A 194 35.34 -0.07 1.63
C GLY A 194 34.91 -1.54 1.51
N LEU A 195 33.70 -1.88 1.98
CA LEU A 195 33.13 -3.22 1.85
C LEU A 195 32.28 -3.30 0.58
N HIS A 196 32.73 -4.08 -0.41
CA HIS A 196 32.01 -4.26 -1.68
C HIS A 196 30.56 -4.71 -1.53
N GLY A 197 30.24 -5.47 -0.47
CA GLY A 197 28.86 -5.89 -0.18
C GLY A 197 27.93 -4.74 0.24
N LEU A 198 28.48 -3.62 0.73
CA LEU A 198 27.71 -2.43 1.13
C LEU A 198 27.62 -1.38 0.02
N SER A 199 28.40 -1.50 -1.05
CA SER A 199 28.36 -0.57 -2.20
C SER A 199 26.99 -0.56 -2.90
N GLY A 200 26.28 -1.69 -2.88
CA GLY A 200 24.90 -1.82 -3.38
C GLY A 200 23.82 -1.39 -2.38
N GLY A 201 24.20 -1.02 -1.15
CA GLY A 201 23.29 -0.74 -0.06
C GLY A 201 22.52 -1.97 0.41
N PHE A 202 21.51 -1.75 1.26
CA PHE A 202 20.60 -2.83 1.64
C PHE A 202 19.59 -3.07 0.53
N SER A 203 19.53 -4.30 0.02
CA SER A 203 18.49 -4.67 -0.94
C SER A 203 17.12 -4.52 -0.30
N PHE A 204 16.25 -3.77 -0.97
CA PHE A 204 14.91 -3.44 -0.50
C PHE A 204 14.07 -4.69 -0.17
N LEU A 205 14.21 -5.76 -0.97
CA LEU A 205 13.44 -6.99 -0.80
C LEU A 205 13.76 -7.73 0.52
N PRO A 206 15.01 -8.12 0.82
CA PRO A 206 15.37 -8.72 2.10
C PRO A 206 14.97 -7.87 3.31
N VAL A 207 15.15 -6.55 3.25
CA VAL A 207 14.78 -5.64 4.33
C VAL A 207 13.28 -5.67 4.60
N LEU A 208 12.46 -5.58 3.55
CA LEU A 208 11.01 -5.66 3.69
C LEU A 208 10.55 -7.02 4.24
N ILE A 209 11.01 -8.12 3.65
CA ILE A 209 10.63 -9.48 4.13
C ILE A 209 11.02 -9.64 5.60
N GLY A 210 12.25 -9.25 5.95
CA GLY A 210 12.75 -9.31 7.32
C GLY A 210 11.88 -8.51 8.29
N LEU A 211 11.54 -7.26 7.94
CA LEU A 211 10.70 -6.40 8.76
C LEU A 211 9.28 -6.95 8.94
N PHE A 212 8.65 -7.45 7.87
CA PHE A 212 7.29 -8.02 7.96
C PHE A 212 7.27 -9.35 8.72
N ALA A 213 8.16 -10.28 8.37
CA ALA A 213 8.25 -11.57 9.05
C ALA A 213 8.58 -11.40 10.54
N PHE A 214 9.50 -10.50 10.88
CA PHE A 214 9.85 -10.20 12.27
C PHE A 214 8.70 -9.55 13.03
N SER A 215 8.03 -8.55 12.43
CA SER A 215 6.86 -7.91 13.06
C SER A 215 5.75 -8.92 13.36
N GLN A 216 5.47 -9.82 12.42
CA GLN A 216 4.44 -10.85 12.58
C GLN A 216 4.85 -11.91 13.60
N LEU A 217 6.12 -12.32 13.61
CA LEU A 217 6.66 -13.24 14.62
C LEU A 217 6.53 -12.67 16.03
N MET A 218 6.93 -11.41 16.22
CA MET A 218 6.84 -10.73 17.52
C MET A 218 5.39 -10.60 18.01
N SER A 219 4.46 -10.22 17.12
CA SER A 219 3.04 -10.14 17.46
C SER A 219 2.45 -11.52 17.87
N ASN A 220 2.88 -12.59 17.21
CA ASN A 220 2.44 -13.94 17.55
C ASN A 220 2.98 -14.42 18.91
N LEU A 221 4.20 -14.03 19.28
CA LEU A 221 4.79 -14.35 20.59
C LEU A 221 4.06 -13.60 21.72
N GLU A 222 3.79 -12.30 21.54
CA GLU A 222 3.06 -11.48 22.51
C GLU A 222 1.64 -12.02 22.79
N ARG A 223 0.95 -12.53 21.75
CA ARG A 223 -0.42 -13.08 21.91
C ARG A 223 -0.46 -14.40 22.69
N LYS A 224 0.66 -15.13 22.79
CA LYS A 224 0.72 -16.42 23.50
C LYS A 224 0.74 -16.28 25.02
N GLU A 225 1.02 -15.08 25.55
CA GLU A 225 1.09 -14.82 27.00
C GLU A 225 -0.26 -14.40 27.63
N GLY A 226 -1.33 -14.21 26.82
CA GLY A 226 -2.66 -13.81 27.30
C GLY A 226 -3.73 -14.91 27.34
N ALA A 227 -3.36 -16.16 27.03
CA ALA A 227 -4.25 -17.32 27.10
C ALA A 227 -3.78 -18.29 28.20
N GLY A 228 -3.80 -17.81 29.44
CA GLY A 228 -3.57 -18.56 30.66
C GLY A 228 -4.55 -18.10 31.73
#